data_AF-A0A498MX71-F1
#
_entry.id   AF-A0A498MX71-F1
#
_cell.length_a   1.000
_cell.length_b   1.000
_cell.length_c   1.000
_cell.angle_alpha   90.00
_cell.angle_beta   90.00
_cell.angle_gamma   90.00
#
_symmetry.space_group_name_H-M   'P 1'
#
loop_
_entity.id
_entity.type
_entity.pdbx_description
1 polymer ?
#
loop_
_entity_poly.entity_id
_entity_poly.type
_entity_poly.pdbx_seq_one_letter_code
_entity_poly.pdbx_strand_id
1 'polypeptide(L)' 'MARTKQTAHKSTGGKALRKQLATKAARKSAPATIRKLHRYRLGTVALREIRRYQKSTKLLIRKLPFQRLV' A
#
# COMPACT_ATOMS: atom_id res chain seq x y z
N MET A 1 -28.13 33.98 -22.63
CA MET A 1 -26.70 33.66 -22.55
C MET A 1 -26.37 33.20 -21.13
N ALA A 2 -25.75 32.03 -20.99
CA ALA A 2 -25.74 31.28 -19.73
C ALA A 2 -24.72 31.83 -18.72
N ARG A 3 -25.21 32.01 -17.49
CA ARG A 3 -24.56 32.52 -16.28
C ARG A 3 -23.37 31.63 -15.87
N THR A 4 -22.17 32.19 -15.81
CA THR A 4 -20.98 31.53 -15.23
C THR A 4 -21.08 31.54 -13.71
N LYS A 5 -21.13 30.35 -13.09
CA LYS A 5 -21.07 30.23 -11.62
C LYS A 5 -19.62 30.05 -11.20
N GLN A 6 -19.03 31.08 -10.60
CA GLN A 6 -17.82 30.93 -9.77
C GLN A 6 -18.20 30.08 -8.55
N THR A 7 -17.57 28.92 -8.39
CA THR A 7 -17.62 28.18 -7.12
C THR A 7 -16.33 28.47 -6.37
N ALA A 8 -16.46 28.95 -5.13
CA ALA A 8 -15.31 29.20 -4.28
C ALA A 8 -14.71 27.86 -3.85
N HIS A 9 -13.66 27.41 -4.54
CA HIS A 9 -12.86 26.29 -4.09
C HIS A 9 -11.84 26.80 -3.06
N LYS A 10 -11.99 26.39 -1.80
CA LYS A 10 -10.99 26.67 -0.75
C LYS A 10 -9.75 25.80 -1.01
N SER A 11 -8.67 26.38 -1.52
CA SER A 11 -7.34 25.76 -1.50
C SER A 11 -6.68 26.07 -0.15
N THR A 12 -6.85 25.18 0.83
CA THR A 12 -6.02 25.27 2.04
C THR A 12 -4.62 24.76 1.69
N GLY A 13 -3.79 25.69 1.21
CA GLY A 13 -2.35 25.53 1.08
C GLY A 13 -1.72 25.18 2.43
N GLY A 14 -0.68 24.37 2.38
CA GLY A 14 -0.13 23.67 3.53
C GLY A 14 0.46 24.53 4.65
N LYS A 15 0.39 23.94 5.85
CA LYS A 15 1.29 24.05 7.03
C LYS A 15 1.69 25.45 7.51
N ALA A 16 1.03 25.88 8.59
CA ALA A 16 1.68 26.68 9.63
C ALA A 16 2.35 25.75 10.66
N LEU A 17 3.65 25.95 10.90
CA LEU A 17 4.43 25.23 11.90
C LEU A 17 4.17 25.85 13.28
N ARG A 18 3.40 25.16 14.14
CA ARG A 18 3.40 25.45 15.58
C ARG A 18 3.88 24.22 16.34
N LYS A 19 5.10 24.33 16.88
CA LYS A 19 5.54 23.57 18.07
C LYS A 19 4.48 23.80 19.16
N GLN A 20 4.04 22.87 19.99
CA GLN A 20 4.67 21.72 20.62
C GLN A 20 3.53 20.84 21.20
N LEU A 21 3.89 19.63 21.65
CA LEU A 21 3.10 18.59 22.33
C LEU A 21 2.76 17.39 21.45
N ALA A 22 3.29 16.25 21.87
CA ALA A 22 3.20 14.95 21.24
C ALA A 22 1.72 14.53 21.05
N THR A 23 1.20 14.75 19.86
CA THR A 23 -0.05 14.10 19.44
C THR A 23 0.30 12.74 18.86
N LYS A 24 -0.03 11.69 19.63
CA LYS A 24 -0.23 10.32 19.14
C LYS A 24 -0.82 10.40 17.73
N ALA A 25 -0.06 9.97 16.72
CA ALA A 25 -0.57 9.92 15.36
C ALA A 25 -1.61 8.80 15.29
N ALA A 26 -2.83 9.09 15.73
CA ALA A 26 -4.00 8.35 15.32
C ALA A 26 -4.11 8.58 13.82
N ARG A 27 -3.51 7.67 13.04
CA ARG A 27 -3.78 7.59 11.61
C ARG A 27 -5.30 7.45 11.50
N LYS A 28 -5.97 8.50 11.01
CA LYS A 28 -7.36 8.44 10.63
C LYS A 28 -7.49 7.37 9.56
N SER A 29 -7.91 6.17 9.93
CA SER A 29 -8.70 5.33 9.04
C SER A 29 -10.13 5.43 9.53
N ALA A 30 -10.81 6.50 9.15
CA ALA A 30 -12.25 6.39 9.00
C ALA A 30 -12.50 5.23 8.01
N PRO A 31 -13.47 4.33 8.22
CA PRO A 31 -13.89 3.41 7.18
C PRO A 31 -14.66 4.22 6.12
N ALA A 32 -13.93 5.02 5.34
CA ALA A 32 -14.42 5.58 4.10
C ALA A 32 -14.47 4.42 3.12
N THR A 33 -15.68 3.86 2.93
CA THR A 33 -16.08 2.96 1.84
C THR A 33 -15.01 1.94 1.49
N ILE A 34 -15.05 0.72 2.04
CA ILE A 34 -14.05 -0.36 1.82
C ILE A 34 -13.43 -0.19 0.44
N ARG A 35 -12.27 0.48 0.35
CA ARG A 35 -11.53 0.58 -0.90
C ARG A 35 -11.23 -0.86 -1.20
N LYS A 36 -11.88 -1.42 -2.21
CA LYS A 36 -11.79 -2.86 -2.50
C LYS A 36 -10.31 -3.24 -2.42
N LEU A 37 -9.99 -4.17 -1.53
CA LEU A 37 -8.62 -4.63 -1.33
C LEU A 37 -8.05 -4.93 -2.71
N HIS A 38 -6.96 -4.27 -3.08
CA HIS A 38 -6.39 -4.43 -4.41
C HIS A 38 -5.96 -5.89 -4.59
N ARG A 39 -6.65 -6.59 -5.48
CA ARG A 39 -6.37 -7.98 -5.84
C ARG A 39 -5.67 -8.00 -7.19
N TYR A 40 -4.47 -8.58 -7.22
CA TYR A 40 -3.75 -8.81 -8.47
C TYR A 40 -4.53 -9.76 -9.39
N ARG A 41 -4.36 -9.59 -10.70
CA ARG A 41 -4.92 -10.51 -11.69
C ARG A 41 -4.24 -11.88 -11.56
N LEU A 42 -4.95 -12.92 -11.98
CA LEU A 42 -4.38 -14.27 -12.12
C LEU A 42 -3.10 -14.19 -12.97
N GLY A 43 -2.10 -15.00 -12.64
CA GLY A 43 -0.80 -14.99 -13.31
C GLY A 43 0.16 -13.85 -12.89
N THR A 44 -0.33 -12.70 -12.39
CA THR A 44 0.56 -11.59 -11.99
C THR A 44 1.50 -11.97 -10.85
N VAL A 45 0.97 -12.68 -9.84
CA VAL A 45 1.78 -13.16 -8.71
C VAL A 45 2.74 -14.28 -9.15
N ALA A 46 2.25 -15.21 -9.99
CA ALA A 46 3.06 -16.31 -10.50
C ALA A 46 4.27 -15.81 -11.30
N LEU A 47 4.08 -14.88 -12.24
CA LEU A 47 5.19 -14.30 -13.02
C LEU A 47 6.19 -13.55 -12.13
N ARG A 48 5.72 -12.88 -11.08
CA ARG A 48 6.61 -12.21 -10.10
C ARG A 48 7.44 -13.23 -9.33
N GLU A 49 6.86 -14.37 -8.96
CA GLU A 49 7.55 -15.43 -8.24
C GLU A 49 8.56 -16.18 -9.12
N ILE A 50 8.21 -16.49 -10.38
CA ILE A 50 9.13 -17.09 -11.37
C ILE A 50 10.37 -16.22 -11.53
N ARG A 51 10.18 -14.92 -11.77
CA ARG A 51 11.30 -13.96 -11.90
C ARG A 51 12.14 -13.89 -10.62
N ARG A 52 11.51 -13.93 -9.44
CA ARG A 52 12.21 -13.92 -8.14
C ARG A 52 13.11 -15.15 -7.98
N TYR A 53 12.59 -16.35 -8.26
CA TYR A 53 13.34 -17.60 -8.09
C TYR A 53 14.42 -17.80 -9.15
N GLN A 54 14.21 -17.33 -10.38
CA GLN A 54 15.25 -17.38 -11.41
C GLN A 54 16.43 -16.43 -11.10
N LYS A 55 16.18 -15.33 -10.36
CA LYS A 55 17.24 -14.37 -9.99
C LYS A 55 18.08 -14.82 -8.78
N SER A 56 17.60 -15.75 -7.96
CA SER A 56 18.25 -16.15 -6.70
C SER A 56 18.43 -17.66 -6.60
N THR A 57 19.50 -18.13 -5.98
CA THR A 57 19.82 -19.57 -5.88
C THR A 57 19.51 -20.17 -4.49
N LYS A 58 18.61 -19.55 -3.72
CA LYS A 58 18.24 -20.05 -2.39
C LYS A 58 17.44 -21.36 -2.48
N LEU A 59 17.60 -22.23 -1.49
CA LEU A 59 16.81 -23.46 -1.37
C LEU A 59 15.32 -23.13 -1.29
N LEU A 60 14.52 -23.86 -2.08
CA LEU A 60 13.06 -23.73 -2.10
C LEU A 60 12.39 -24.51 -0.97
N ILE A 61 13.08 -25.55 -0.47
CA ILE A 61 12.64 -26.39 0.64
C ILE A 61 13.44 -26.01 1.89
N ARG A 62 12.78 -26.01 3.06
CA ARG A 62 13.45 -25.71 4.34
C ARG A 62 14.42 -26.83 4.71
N LYS A 63 15.58 -26.45 5.27
CA LYS A 63 16.65 -27.39 5.63
C LYS A 63 16.24 -28.40 6.70
N LEU A 64 15.70 -27.97 7.85
CA LEU A 64 15.37 -28.86 8.97
C LEU A 64 14.36 -29.98 8.64
N PRO A 65 13.20 -29.71 8.00
CA PRO A 65 12.30 -30.80 7.62
C PRO A 65 12.89 -31.71 6.54
N PHE A 66 13.70 -31.18 5.61
CA PHE A 66 14.37 -31.99 4.60
C PHE A 66 15.43 -32.91 5.24
N GLN A 67 16.19 -32.41 6.22
CA GLN A 67 17.17 -33.19 6.98
C GLN A 67 16.54 -34.34 7.77
N ARG A 68 15.29 -34.20 8.23
CA ARG A 68 14.58 -35.29 8.93
C ARG A 68 14.04 -36.37 7.99
N LEU A 69 13.94 -36.08 6.68
CA LEU A 69 13.37 -36.98 5.69
C LEU A 69 14.42 -37.89 5.04
N VAL A 70 15.68 -37.44 4.97
CA VAL A 70 16.83 -38.22 4.48
C VAL A 70 17.30 -39.16 5.57
#